data_AF-A0A969N7V8-F1
#
_entry.id   AF-A0A969N7V8-F1
#
_cell.length_a   1.000
_cell.length_b   1.000
_cell.length_c   1.000
_cell.angle_alpha   90.00
_cell.angle_beta   90.00
_cell.angle_gamma   90.00
#
_symmetry.space_group_name_H-M   'P 1'
#
loop_
_entity.id
_entity.type
_entity.pdbx_description
1 polymer ?
#
loop_
_entity_poly.entity_id
_entity_poly.type
_entity_poly.pdbx_seq_one_letter_code
_entity_poly.pdbx_strand_id
1 'polypeptide(L)'
;MARVASTMLPLGTTAPAFELPAVTGEMIALDRFAGSAFLVMFICRHCPFVIHVQNELAKLGQDYQGKIGIVAISANDVEHYPDDAPDRLKEMTTELGFQFPLCYDASQETAKAYTAACTPDFFLFDRNQKLVYRGQLDDSRPGNDKPVTGKDLRAAIDALLAGQPIDADQKPSIGCNIKWKPGNAPDYFG
;
A
#
# COMPACT_ATOMS: atom_id res chain seq x y z
N MET A 1 17.72 5.03 10.42
CA MET A 1 16.55 4.14 10.59
C MET A 1 16.84 2.85 9.84
N ALA A 2 16.56 1.69 10.45
CA ALA A 2 16.63 0.42 9.74
C ALA A 2 15.54 0.39 8.66
N ARG A 3 15.90 -0.05 7.45
CA ARG A 3 15.00 -0.28 6.33
C ARG A 3 14.70 -1.77 6.32
N VAL A 4 13.47 -2.16 6.05
CA VAL A 4 13.08 -3.57 5.89
C VAL A 4 12.49 -3.77 4.50
N ALA A 5 12.65 -5.00 4.01
CA ALA A 5 12.01 -5.43 2.77
C ALA A 5 10.56 -5.86 3.05
N SER A 6 9.67 -5.68 2.08
CA SER A 6 8.33 -6.27 2.15
C SER A 6 8.43 -7.79 2.26
N THR A 7 7.47 -8.40 2.93
CA THR A 7 7.29 -9.84 2.82
C THR A 7 6.79 -10.15 1.41
N MET A 8 7.32 -11.20 0.79
CA MET A 8 6.91 -11.59 -0.56
C MET A 8 5.76 -12.59 -0.47
N LEU A 9 4.60 -12.12 0.01
CA LEU A 9 3.39 -12.93 0.15
C LEU A 9 3.15 -13.76 -1.15
N PRO A 10 2.84 -15.07 -1.07
CA PRO A 10 2.75 -15.91 -2.24
C PRO A 10 1.73 -15.38 -3.27
N LEU A 11 2.09 -15.39 -4.56
CA LEU A 11 1.13 -15.11 -5.63
C LEU A 11 -0.03 -16.11 -5.57
N GLY A 12 -1.21 -15.67 -5.96
CA GLY A 12 -2.44 -16.47 -5.88
C GLY A 12 -3.08 -16.51 -4.49
N THR A 13 -2.46 -15.91 -3.47
CA THR A 13 -3.12 -15.65 -2.18
C THR A 13 -4.42 -14.89 -2.40
N THR A 14 -5.51 -15.36 -1.80
CA THR A 14 -6.78 -14.59 -1.78
C THR A 14 -6.60 -13.35 -0.91
N ALA A 15 -7.08 -12.20 -1.35
CA ALA A 15 -7.08 -10.97 -0.56
C ALA A 15 -7.71 -11.22 0.82
N PRO A 16 -6.99 -10.97 1.93
CA PRO A 16 -7.58 -11.01 3.25
C PRO A 16 -8.71 -9.98 3.37
N ALA A 17 -9.83 -10.39 3.98
CA ALA A 17 -10.95 -9.50 4.23
C ALA A 17 -10.57 -8.38 5.19
N PHE A 18 -11.13 -7.20 4.97
CA PHE A 18 -11.01 -6.06 5.88
C PHE A 18 -12.26 -5.18 5.79
N GLU A 19 -12.49 -4.43 6.85
CA GLU A 19 -13.45 -3.34 6.92
C GLU A 19 -12.84 -2.26 7.81
N LEU A 20 -12.48 -1.11 7.21
CA LEU A 20 -11.71 -0.06 7.88
C LEU A 20 -12.33 1.31 7.62
N PRO A 21 -12.28 2.23 8.59
CA PRO A 21 -12.67 3.61 8.38
C PRO A 21 -11.62 4.34 7.54
N ALA A 22 -12.06 4.96 6.45
CA ALA A 22 -11.31 6.01 5.77
C ALA A 22 -11.15 7.22 6.70
N VAL A 23 -10.05 7.95 6.56
CA VAL A 23 -9.79 9.19 7.32
C VAL A 23 -10.78 10.32 6.99
N THR A 24 -11.59 10.14 5.95
CA THR A 24 -12.71 11.00 5.57
C THR A 24 -14.04 10.61 6.24
N GLY A 25 -14.10 9.46 6.92
CA GLY A 25 -15.26 8.94 7.65
C GLY A 25 -16.07 7.86 6.92
N GLU A 26 -15.76 7.56 5.66
CA GLU A 26 -16.38 6.47 4.90
C GLU A 26 -15.87 5.09 5.38
N MET A 27 -16.74 4.11 5.57
CA MET A 27 -16.30 2.72 5.81
C MET A 27 -15.95 2.04 4.49
N ILE A 28 -14.73 1.47 4.42
CA ILE A 28 -14.22 0.77 3.24
C ILE A 28 -14.02 -0.70 3.58
N ALA A 29 -14.73 -1.57 2.86
CA ALA A 29 -14.59 -3.02 2.97
C ALA A 29 -14.03 -3.62 1.66
N LEU A 30 -13.42 -4.80 1.76
CA LEU A 30 -12.91 -5.54 0.60
C LEU A 30 -13.98 -5.74 -0.49
N ASP A 31 -15.23 -5.97 -0.08
CA ASP A 31 -16.38 -6.20 -0.98
C ASP A 31 -16.65 -5.03 -1.94
N ARG A 32 -16.19 -3.82 -1.63
CA ARG A 32 -16.22 -2.67 -2.55
C ARG A 32 -15.52 -2.96 -3.89
N PHE A 33 -14.57 -3.88 -3.88
CA PHE A 33 -13.75 -4.23 -5.05
C PHE A 33 -14.21 -5.52 -5.74
N ALA A 34 -15.36 -6.09 -5.35
CA ALA A 34 -15.87 -7.32 -5.93
C ALA A 34 -15.99 -7.25 -7.46
N GLY A 35 -15.44 -8.25 -8.15
CA GLY A 35 -15.48 -8.35 -9.61
C GLY A 35 -14.55 -7.38 -10.37
N SER A 36 -13.76 -6.57 -9.66
CA SER A 36 -12.79 -5.64 -10.25
C SER A 36 -11.37 -5.97 -9.79
N ALA A 37 -10.37 -5.63 -10.60
CA ALA A 37 -8.99 -5.60 -10.12
C ALA A 37 -8.81 -4.43 -9.14
N PHE A 38 -7.94 -4.59 -8.15
CA PHE A 38 -7.70 -3.55 -7.14
C PHE A 38 -6.31 -3.62 -6.51
N LEU A 39 -5.85 -2.47 -6.03
CA LEU A 39 -4.56 -2.29 -5.37
C LEU A 39 -4.77 -1.89 -3.91
N VAL A 40 -4.15 -2.65 -3.00
CA VAL A 40 -4.00 -2.31 -1.58
C VAL A 40 -2.58 -1.80 -1.35
N MET A 41 -2.44 -0.65 -0.70
CA MET A 41 -1.15 -0.03 -0.38
C MET A 41 -1.03 0.24 1.12
N PHE A 42 -0.02 -0.33 1.78
CA PHE A 42 0.32 0.08 3.14
C PHE A 42 1.27 1.28 3.10
N ILE A 43 0.81 2.43 3.57
CA ILE A 43 1.56 3.70 3.55
C ILE A 43 1.44 4.41 4.89
N CYS A 44 2.19 5.50 5.08
CA CYS A 44 2.07 6.38 6.24
C CYS A 44 2.55 7.79 5.87
N ARG A 45 2.39 8.77 6.76
CA ARG A 45 2.75 10.16 6.47
C ARG A 45 4.22 10.44 6.73
N HIS A 46 4.77 9.94 7.83
CA HIS A 46 6.11 10.36 8.29
C HIS A 46 7.29 9.66 7.57
N CYS A 47 7.05 8.49 6.95
CA CYS A 47 8.13 7.67 6.43
C CYS A 47 8.84 8.35 5.25
N PRO A 48 10.18 8.50 5.26
CA PRO A 48 10.92 9.14 4.17
C PRO A 48 10.78 8.39 2.84
N PHE A 49 10.53 7.08 2.85
CA PHE A 49 10.26 6.31 1.63
C PHE A 49 8.88 6.62 1.05
N VAL A 50 7.86 6.84 1.89
CA VAL A 50 6.54 7.25 1.41
C VAL A 50 6.60 8.69 0.92
N ILE A 51 7.21 9.61 1.68
CA ILE A 51 7.40 11.01 1.28
C ILE A 51 8.10 11.10 -0.09
N HIS A 52 9.12 10.26 -0.32
CA HIS A 52 9.83 10.18 -1.60
C HIS A 52 8.92 9.84 -2.78
N VAL A 53 7.91 8.97 -2.58
CA VAL A 53 7.04 8.50 -3.67
C VAL A 53 5.62 9.10 -3.68
N GLN A 54 5.25 9.91 -2.69
CA GLN A 54 3.85 10.28 -2.44
C GLN A 54 3.18 11.02 -3.62
N ASN A 55 3.95 11.81 -4.39
CA ASN A 55 3.45 12.47 -5.58
C ASN A 55 3.14 11.46 -6.70
N GLU A 56 3.94 10.41 -6.82
CA GLU A 56 3.70 9.32 -7.76
C GLU A 56 2.51 8.46 -7.33
N LEU A 57 2.29 8.27 -6.02
CA LEU A 57 1.08 7.61 -5.51
C LEU A 57 -0.19 8.39 -5.89
N ALA A 58 -0.19 9.71 -5.71
CA ALA A 58 -1.29 10.57 -6.13
C ALA A 58 -1.55 10.46 -7.63
N LYS A 59 -0.48 10.52 -8.44
CA LYS A 59 -0.55 10.38 -9.89
C LYS A 59 -1.06 9.01 -10.33
N LEU A 60 -0.64 7.93 -9.68
CA LEU A 60 -1.17 6.58 -9.93
C LEU A 60 -2.68 6.53 -9.69
N GLY A 61 -3.14 7.16 -8.60
CA GLY A 61 -4.57 7.32 -8.32
C GLY A 61 -5.35 8.01 -9.44
N GLN A 62 -4.77 9.04 -10.05
CA GLN A 62 -5.37 9.77 -11.18
C GLN A 62 -5.34 8.93 -12.47
N ASP A 63 -4.19 8.36 -12.82
CA ASP A 63 -3.97 7.65 -14.08
C ASP A 63 -4.82 6.37 -14.22
N TYR A 64 -5.13 5.73 -13.09
CA TYR A 64 -5.91 4.49 -13.02
C TYR A 64 -7.32 4.65 -12.45
N GLN A 65 -7.77 5.89 -12.26
CA GLN A 65 -9.13 6.17 -11.80
C GLN A 65 -10.17 5.51 -12.72
N GLY A 66 -11.08 4.73 -12.13
CA GLY A 66 -12.12 4.00 -12.86
C GLY A 66 -11.63 2.78 -13.64
N LYS A 67 -10.32 2.47 -13.65
CA LYS A 67 -9.76 1.27 -14.29
C LYS A 67 -9.53 0.13 -13.29
N ILE A 68 -9.03 0.46 -12.10
CA ILE A 68 -8.92 -0.46 -10.95
C ILE A 68 -9.40 0.23 -9.67
N GLY A 69 -9.76 -0.56 -8.66
CA GLY A 69 -9.91 -0.06 -7.30
C GLY A 69 -8.55 0.26 -6.68
N ILE A 70 -8.45 1.29 -5.86
CA ILE A 70 -7.25 1.59 -5.09
C ILE A 70 -7.68 1.92 -3.66
N VAL A 71 -6.97 1.38 -2.68
CA VAL A 71 -7.11 1.73 -1.27
C VAL A 71 -5.74 1.79 -0.62
N ALA A 72 -5.50 2.86 0.13
CA ALA A 72 -4.34 3.00 0.98
C ALA A 72 -4.73 2.71 2.44
N ILE A 73 -3.82 2.12 3.22
CA ILE A 73 -4.02 1.76 4.62
C ILE A 73 -2.79 2.21 5.41
N SER A 74 -3.00 2.98 6.47
CA SER A 74 -1.98 3.23 7.50
C SER A 74 -2.28 2.39 8.73
N ALA A 75 -1.27 1.68 9.23
CA ALA A 75 -1.38 0.83 10.42
C ALA A 75 -0.38 1.23 11.52
N ASN A 76 0.26 2.39 11.42
CA ASN A 76 1.30 2.80 12.37
C ASN A 76 0.72 3.17 13.74
N ASP A 77 1.49 2.91 14.80
CA ASP A 77 1.17 3.31 16.17
C ASP A 77 1.23 4.84 16.34
N VAL A 78 0.06 5.47 16.38
CA VAL A 78 -0.09 6.92 16.43
C VAL A 78 0.27 7.54 17.77
N GLU A 79 0.34 6.76 18.86
CA GLU A 79 0.78 7.27 20.16
C GLU A 79 2.27 7.62 20.14
N HIS A 80 3.07 6.80 19.45
CA HIS A 80 4.50 7.01 19.29
C HIS A 80 4.87 7.75 17.99
N TYR A 81 3.97 7.77 16.99
CA TYR A 81 4.15 8.40 15.69
C TYR A 81 2.92 9.27 15.34
N PRO A 82 2.74 10.43 16.01
CA PRO A 82 1.52 11.25 15.89
C PRO A 82 1.28 11.84 14.50
N ASP A 83 2.31 11.92 13.65
CA ASP A 83 2.16 12.33 12.24
C ASP A 83 1.35 11.34 11.40
N ASP A 84 1.19 10.10 11.86
CA ASP A 84 0.36 9.08 11.22
C ASP A 84 -1.07 9.00 11.81
N ALA A 85 -1.44 9.93 12.70
CA ALA A 85 -2.80 10.00 13.23
C ALA A 85 -3.83 10.29 12.13
N PRO A 86 -5.09 9.83 12.26
CA PRO A 86 -6.13 10.01 11.24
C PRO A 86 -6.29 11.45 10.71
N ASP A 87 -6.23 12.46 11.59
CA ASP A 87 -6.33 13.87 11.18
C ASP A 87 -5.15 14.29 10.29
N ARG A 88 -3.96 13.81 10.60
CA ARG A 88 -2.73 14.08 9.82
C ARG A 88 -2.72 13.34 8.49
N LEU A 89 -3.23 12.11 8.47
CA LEU A 89 -3.45 11.36 7.23
C LEU A 89 -4.51 12.03 6.35
N LYS A 90 -5.56 12.61 6.94
CA LYS A 90 -6.57 13.39 6.21
C LYS A 90 -5.97 14.65 5.57
N GLU A 91 -5.12 15.37 6.29
CA GLU A 91 -4.33 16.47 5.73
C GLU A 91 -3.53 16.00 4.51
N MET A 92 -2.77 14.90 4.63
CA MET A 92 -2.01 14.30 3.53
C MET A 92 -2.88 14.00 2.29
N THR A 93 -4.06 13.41 2.47
CA THR A 93 -4.96 13.12 1.34
C THR A 93 -5.40 14.39 0.60
N THR A 94 -5.59 15.49 1.33
CA THR A 94 -6.02 16.77 0.78
C THR A 94 -4.85 17.48 0.10
N GLU A 95 -3.69 17.52 0.75
CA GLU A 95 -2.45 18.13 0.24
C GLU A 95 -2.00 17.49 -1.08
N LEU A 96 -2.11 16.16 -1.19
CA LEU A 96 -1.67 15.40 -2.37
C LEU A 96 -2.79 15.16 -3.39
N GLY A 97 -4.03 15.49 -3.07
CA GLY A 97 -5.18 15.29 -3.96
C GLY A 97 -5.44 13.82 -4.29
N PHE A 98 -5.34 12.93 -3.29
CA PHE A 98 -5.57 11.50 -3.48
C PHE A 98 -6.98 11.22 -4.03
N GLN A 99 -7.05 10.44 -5.11
CA GLN A 99 -8.30 10.02 -5.77
C GLN A 99 -8.79 8.64 -5.29
N PHE A 100 -8.27 8.19 -4.14
CA PHE A 100 -8.57 6.91 -3.52
C PHE A 100 -8.66 7.07 -1.99
N PRO A 101 -9.43 6.22 -1.30
CA PRO A 101 -9.51 6.25 0.15
C PRO A 101 -8.17 5.89 0.81
N LEU A 102 -7.85 6.61 1.89
CA LEU A 102 -6.83 6.25 2.86
C LEU A 102 -7.51 5.86 4.17
N CYS A 103 -7.36 4.59 4.56
CA CYS A 103 -7.92 4.01 5.78
C CYS A 103 -6.90 4.00 6.91
N TYR A 104 -7.41 3.97 8.15
CA TYR A 104 -6.60 3.76 9.34
C TYR A 104 -6.93 2.40 9.97
N ASP A 105 -5.95 1.50 10.00
CA ASP A 105 -5.98 0.21 10.65
C ASP A 105 -5.49 0.33 12.10
N ALA A 106 -6.39 0.72 12.99
CA ALA A 106 -6.07 0.97 14.39
C ALA A 106 -5.64 -0.30 15.15
N SER A 107 -6.14 -1.49 14.77
CA SER A 107 -5.79 -2.76 15.42
C SER A 107 -4.50 -3.37 14.88
N GLN A 108 -4.09 -2.95 13.66
CA GLN A 108 -2.99 -3.51 12.88
C GLN A 108 -3.25 -4.94 12.38
N GLU A 109 -4.47 -5.45 12.55
CA GLU A 109 -4.84 -6.82 12.15
C GLU A 109 -4.94 -6.95 10.63
N THR A 110 -5.34 -5.89 9.92
CA THR A 110 -5.36 -5.91 8.45
C THR A 110 -3.93 -5.95 7.93
N ALA A 111 -3.03 -5.12 8.47
CA ALA A 111 -1.60 -5.20 8.15
C ALA A 111 -1.01 -6.59 8.41
N LYS A 112 -1.38 -7.22 9.54
CA LYS A 112 -0.97 -8.60 9.84
C LYS A 112 -1.48 -9.62 8.82
N ALA A 113 -2.75 -9.55 8.47
CA ALA A 113 -3.38 -10.49 7.55
C ALA A 113 -2.77 -10.43 6.14
N TYR A 114 -2.37 -9.23 5.70
CA TYR A 114 -1.65 -9.02 4.44
C TYR A 114 -0.14 -9.32 4.56
N THR A 115 0.34 -9.69 5.76
CA THR A 115 1.75 -9.84 6.09
C THR A 115 2.61 -8.60 5.81
N ALA A 116 1.99 -7.41 5.76
CA ALA A 116 2.66 -6.18 5.37
C ALA A 116 3.80 -5.85 6.36
N ALA A 117 4.98 -5.52 5.84
CA ALA A 117 6.17 -5.34 6.68
C ALA A 117 6.71 -3.91 6.67
N CYS A 118 6.61 -3.21 5.52
CA CYS A 118 7.17 -1.89 5.35
C CYS A 118 6.15 -0.86 4.87
N THR A 119 6.58 0.41 4.77
CA THR A 119 5.86 1.47 4.10
C THR A 119 6.80 2.21 3.13
N PRO A 120 6.45 2.34 1.83
CA PRO A 120 5.25 1.78 1.20
C PRO A 120 5.36 0.26 0.97
N ASP A 121 4.22 -0.45 0.94
CA ASP A 121 4.11 -1.86 0.55
C ASP A 121 2.85 -2.08 -0.30
N PHE A 122 2.95 -2.84 -1.40
CA PHE A 122 1.95 -2.84 -2.47
C PHE A 122 1.46 -4.26 -2.77
N PHE A 123 0.14 -4.41 -2.93
CA PHE A 123 -0.52 -5.67 -3.21
C PHE A 123 -1.61 -5.47 -4.26
N LEU A 124 -1.38 -5.93 -5.50
CA LEU A 124 -2.33 -5.88 -6.61
C LEU A 124 -3.07 -7.21 -6.72
N PHE A 125 -4.38 -7.14 -6.78
CA PHE A 125 -5.28 -8.28 -6.90
C PHE A 125 -6.04 -8.24 -8.22
N ASP A 126 -6.28 -9.42 -8.80
CA ASP A 126 -7.14 -9.57 -9.96
C ASP A 126 -8.63 -9.51 -9.60
N ARG A 127 -9.50 -9.62 -10.60
CA ARG A 127 -10.97 -9.65 -10.44
C ARG A 127 -11.50 -10.83 -9.60
N ASN A 128 -10.68 -11.86 -9.38
CA ASN A 128 -10.98 -13.02 -8.55
C ASN A 128 -10.38 -12.86 -7.13
N GLN A 129 -9.92 -11.66 -6.79
CA GLN A 129 -9.25 -11.31 -5.54
C GLN A 129 -7.97 -12.12 -5.29
N LYS A 130 -7.28 -12.56 -6.35
CA LYS A 130 -6.01 -13.28 -6.26
C LYS A 130 -4.85 -12.31 -6.40
N LEU A 131 -3.87 -12.42 -5.50
CA LEU A 131 -2.66 -11.61 -5.53
C LEU A 131 -1.87 -11.91 -6.80
N VAL A 132 -1.70 -10.90 -7.65
CA VAL A 132 -0.98 -11.02 -8.93
C VAL A 132 0.28 -10.16 -8.97
N TYR A 133 0.38 -9.14 -8.11
CA TYR A 133 1.62 -8.41 -7.89
C TYR A 133 1.80 -8.01 -6.43
N ARG A 134 3.04 -8.10 -5.95
CA ARG A 134 3.51 -7.63 -4.65
C ARG A 134 4.97 -7.24 -4.74
N GLY A 135 5.33 -6.10 -4.14
CA GLY A 135 6.69 -5.57 -4.21
C GLY A 135 6.73 -4.10 -4.57
N GLN A 136 7.86 -3.65 -5.10
CA GLN A 136 8.21 -2.24 -5.19
C GLN A 136 7.28 -1.43 -6.12
N LEU A 137 7.28 -0.11 -5.93
CA LEU A 137 6.69 0.84 -6.88
C LEU A 137 7.55 0.95 -8.15
N ASP A 138 8.85 1.19 -7.94
CA ASP A 138 9.91 1.32 -8.93
C ASP A 138 11.28 1.13 -8.27
N ASP A 139 12.37 1.36 -8.99
CA ASP A 139 13.75 1.25 -8.48
C ASP A 139 14.21 2.46 -7.64
N SER A 140 13.43 3.54 -7.53
CA SER A 140 13.83 4.76 -6.81
C SER A 140 13.82 4.57 -5.31
N ARG A 141 14.77 5.18 -4.61
CA ARG A 141 14.86 5.17 -3.15
C ARG A 141 15.41 6.52 -2.69
N PRO A 142 15.13 6.95 -1.44
CA PRO A 142 15.80 8.12 -0.87
C PRO A 142 17.32 8.03 -1.03
N GLY A 143 17.91 8.99 -1.77
CA GLY A 143 19.36 9.11 -1.96
C GLY A 143 20.01 8.19 -2.99
N ASN A 144 19.26 7.50 -3.87
CA ASN A 144 19.85 6.67 -4.94
C ASN A 144 19.80 7.30 -6.35
N ASP A 145 19.40 8.57 -6.44
CA ASP A 145 19.32 9.40 -7.65
C ASP A 145 18.50 8.84 -8.83
N LYS A 146 17.78 7.73 -8.62
CA LYS A 146 16.87 7.19 -9.63
C LYS A 146 15.54 7.97 -9.60
N PRO A 147 14.96 8.28 -10.77
CA PRO A 147 13.67 8.98 -10.84
C PRO A 147 12.55 8.11 -10.28
N VAL A 148 11.57 8.74 -9.61
CA VAL A 148 10.31 8.11 -9.23
C VAL A 148 9.44 8.00 -10.48
N THR A 149 9.01 6.79 -10.83
CA THR A 149 8.29 6.51 -12.08
C THR A 149 7.11 5.56 -11.93
N GLY A 150 7.03 4.79 -10.84
CA GLY A 150 6.03 3.72 -10.69
C GLY A 150 6.17 2.59 -11.70
N LYS A 151 7.32 2.43 -12.37
CA LYS A 151 7.45 1.60 -13.57
C LYS A 151 7.00 0.15 -13.33
N ASP A 152 7.46 -0.47 -12.25
CA ASP A 152 7.22 -1.88 -11.96
C ASP A 152 5.74 -2.13 -11.65
N LEU A 153 5.17 -1.32 -10.75
CA LEU A 153 3.75 -1.44 -10.39
C LEU A 153 2.82 -1.08 -11.56
N ARG A 154 3.14 -0.03 -12.33
CA ARG A 154 2.37 0.36 -13.53
C ARG A 154 2.39 -0.73 -14.58
N ALA A 155 3.56 -1.32 -14.85
CA ALA A 155 3.66 -2.43 -15.78
C ALA A 155 2.79 -3.62 -15.36
N ALA A 156 2.74 -3.93 -14.05
CA ALA A 156 1.87 -4.97 -13.53
C ALA A 156 0.36 -4.63 -13.68
N ILE A 157 -0.05 -3.40 -13.37
CA ILE A 157 -1.43 -2.94 -13.56
C ILE A 157 -1.82 -2.97 -15.03
N ASP A 158 -0.97 -2.45 -15.92
CA ASP A 158 -1.22 -2.39 -17.35
C ASP A 158 -1.32 -3.80 -17.97
N ALA A 159 -0.41 -4.71 -17.58
CA ALA A 159 -0.45 -6.10 -18.00
C ALA A 159 -1.74 -6.78 -17.54
N LEU A 160 -2.15 -6.59 -16.27
CA LEU A 160 -3.39 -7.13 -15.73
C LEU A 160 -4.62 -6.63 -16.50
N LEU A 161 -4.70 -5.32 -16.76
CA LEU A 161 -5.80 -4.71 -17.51
C LEU A 161 -5.85 -5.18 -18.96
N ALA A 162 -4.69 -5.46 -19.57
CA ALA A 162 -4.57 -5.98 -20.93
C ALA A 162 -4.74 -7.51 -21.01
N GLY A 163 -4.97 -8.21 -19.89
CA GLY A 163 -5.04 -9.67 -19.84
C GLY A 163 -3.72 -10.36 -20.21
N GLN A 164 -2.60 -9.66 -20.04
CA GLN A 164 -1.25 -10.17 -20.31
C GLN A 164 -0.64 -10.78 -19.05
N PRO A 165 0.34 -11.70 -19.19
CA PRO A 165 1.11 -12.20 -18.06
C PRO A 165 1.84 -11.05 -17.34
N ILE A 166 1.77 -11.05 -16.01
CA ILE A 166 2.60 -10.18 -15.15
C ILE A 166 3.92 -10.91 -14.90
N ASP A 167 5.03 -10.17 -14.88
CA ASP A 167 6.34 -10.73 -14.54
C ASP A 167 6.30 -11.41 -13.16
N ALA A 168 6.80 -12.64 -13.09
CA ALA A 168 6.86 -13.41 -11.86
C ALA A 168 8.03 -12.96 -10.97
N ASP A 169 9.08 -12.39 -11.56
CA ASP A 169 10.23 -11.85 -10.83
C ASP A 169 9.93 -10.44 -10.32
N GLN A 170 9.31 -10.38 -9.15
CA GLN A 170 8.89 -9.14 -8.51
C GLN A 170 9.84 -8.79 -7.38
N LYS A 171 10.41 -7.59 -7.43
CA LYS A 171 11.34 -7.11 -6.41
C LYS A 171 10.58 -6.63 -5.17
N PRO A 172 11.05 -6.95 -3.95
CA PRO A 172 10.41 -6.46 -2.74
C PRO A 172 10.46 -4.94 -2.64
N SER A 173 9.43 -4.36 -2.03
CA SER A 173 9.47 -2.97 -1.56
C SER A 173 10.55 -2.82 -0.51
N ILE A 174 11.06 -1.60 -0.34
CA ILE A 174 11.97 -1.26 0.75
C ILE A 174 11.43 0.01 1.40
N GLY A 175 11.30 -0.03 2.73
CA GLY A 175 10.77 1.09 3.47
C GLY A 175 11.13 1.06 4.94
N CYS A 176 10.59 2.03 5.69
CA CYS A 176 10.53 1.91 7.15
C CYS A 176 9.57 0.76 7.49
N ASN A 177 9.86 0.03 8.56
CA ASN A 177 8.92 -0.94 9.09
C ASN A 177 7.59 -0.28 9.50
N ILE A 178 6.50 -1.05 9.43
CA ILE A 178 5.24 -0.69 10.10
C ILE A 178 5.52 -0.49 11.59
N LYS A 179 4.96 0.58 12.16
CA LYS A 179 5.14 0.94 13.57
C LYS A 179 4.17 0.13 14.43
N TRP A 180 4.55 -1.11 14.72
CA TRP A 180 3.75 -2.02 15.54
C TRP A 180 3.58 -1.46 16.96
N LYS A 181 2.35 -1.55 17.48
CA LYS A 181 2.04 -1.23 18.87
C LYS A 181 2.79 -2.18 19.82
N PRO A 182 3.10 -1.75 21.05
CA PRO A 182 3.73 -2.63 22.04
C PRO A 182 2.99 -3.96 22.19
N GLY A 183 3.71 -5.07 22.05
CA GLY A 183 3.13 -6.43 22.13
C GLY A 183 2.33 -6.88 20.89
N ASN A 184 2.28 -6.07 19.83
CA ASN A 184 1.49 -6.35 18.63
C ASN A 184 2.33 -6.65 17.38
N ALA A 185 3.65 -6.72 17.53
CA ALA A 185 4.55 -7.07 16.45
C ALA A 185 4.31 -8.53 16.00
N PRO A 186 4.22 -8.79 14.68
CA PRO A 186 4.01 -10.14 14.15
C PRO A 186 5.32 -10.96 14.15
N ASP A 187 5.21 -12.29 14.04
CA ASP A 187 6.37 -13.18 14.06
C ASP A 187 7.31 -13.02 12.85
N TYR A 188 6.82 -12.41 11.76
CA TYR A 188 7.63 -12.07 10.58
C TYR A 188 8.33 -10.70 10.72
N PHE A 189 8.15 -10.00 11.83
CA PHE A 189 8.84 -8.75 12.15
C PHE A 189 10.17 -9.04 12.85
N GLY A 190 11.27 -8.76 12.18
CA GLY A 190 12.64 -8.96 12.68
C GLY A 190 13.69 -8.62 11.63
#